data_AF-A0A4Q3ABZ7-F1
#
_entry.id   AF-A0A4Q3ABZ7-F1
#
_cell.length_a   1.000
_cell.length_b   1.000
_cell.length_c   1.000
_cell.angle_alpha   90.00
_cell.angle_beta   90.00
_cell.angle_gamma   90.00
#
_symmetry.space_group_name_H-M   'P 1'
#
loop_
_entity.id
_entity.type
_entity.pdbx_description
1 polymer ?
#
loop_
_entity_poly.entity_id
_entity_poly.type
_entity_poly.pdbx_seq_one_letter_code
_entity_poly.pdbx_strand_id
1 'polypeptide(L)'
;MITLLPLDRIDPHAVESLLDRAFGADRRARTAYALRDGLDPVGELSFAALEGDRLVGTIQCWPVTLQCDAGDLVALTMVGPVAVEPESQQGGIGRTL
;
A
#
# COMPACT_ATOMS: atom_id res chain seq x y z
N MET A 1 -18.02 5.63 -9.62
CA MET A 1 -18.04 5.89 -8.16
C MET A 1 -16.94 5.05 -7.54
N ILE A 2 -16.15 5.61 -6.63
CA ILE A 2 -15.10 4.87 -5.94
C ILE A 2 -15.67 4.23 -4.67
N THR A 3 -15.43 2.93 -4.51
CA THR A 3 -15.76 2.16 -3.30
C THR A 3 -14.47 1.76 -2.62
N LEU A 4 -14.40 1.93 -1.29
CA LEU A 4 -13.26 1.45 -0.50
C LEU A 4 -13.59 0.09 0.10
N LEU A 5 -12.66 -0.86 -0.04
CA LEU A 5 -12.70 -2.17 0.62
C LEU A 5 -11.42 -2.38 1.42
N PRO A 6 -11.46 -3.19 2.50
CA PRO A 6 -10.25 -3.70 3.14
C PRO A 6 -9.35 -4.40 2.12
N LEU A 7 -8.04 -4.18 2.21
CA LEU A 7 -7.08 -4.74 1.24
C LEU A 7 -7.07 -6.28 1.26
N ASP A 8 -7.34 -6.90 2.41
CA ASP A 8 -7.40 -8.37 2.58
C ASP A 8 -8.54 -9.05 1.81
N ARG A 9 -9.48 -8.26 1.26
CA ARG A 9 -10.55 -8.74 0.37
C ARG A 9 -10.18 -8.73 -1.10
N ILE A 10 -8.99 -8.25 -1.44
CA ILE A 10 -8.50 -8.16 -2.81
C ILE A 10 -7.49 -9.25 -3.05
N ASP A 11 -7.54 -9.86 -4.25
CA ASP A 11 -6.52 -10.78 -4.69
C ASP A 11 -5.12 -10.12 -4.59
N PRO A 12 -4.19 -10.69 -3.79
CA PRO A 12 -2.83 -10.16 -3.66
C PRO A 12 -2.11 -10.00 -5.01
N HIS A 13 -2.41 -10.85 -6.00
CA HIS A 13 -1.82 -10.73 -7.33
C HIS A 13 -2.31 -9.49 -8.08
N ALA A 14 -3.57 -9.09 -7.89
CA ALA A 14 -4.11 -7.86 -8.45
C ALA A 14 -3.46 -6.62 -7.81
N VAL A 15 -3.20 -6.68 -6.50
CA VAL A 15 -2.47 -5.63 -5.77
C VAL A 15 -1.04 -5.50 -6.29
N GLU A 16 -0.28 -6.60 -6.38
CA GLU A 16 1.09 -6.59 -6.92
C GLU A 16 1.13 -6.06 -8.37
N SER A 17 0.16 -6.48 -9.20
CA SER A 17 0.05 -6.00 -10.58
C SER A 17 -0.21 -4.49 -10.66
N LEU A 18 -1.05 -3.93 -9.77
CA LEU A 18 -1.27 -2.50 -9.70
C LEU A 18 -0.01 -1.75 -9.26
N LEU A 19 0.71 -2.27 -8.26
CA LEU A 19 1.96 -1.66 -7.81
C LEU A 19 3.01 -1.63 -8.92
N ASP A 20 3.10 -2.69 -9.73
CA ASP A 20 4.00 -2.76 -10.88
C ASP A 20 3.63 -1.72 -11.94
N ARG A 21 2.35 -1.54 -12.25
CA ARG A 21 1.89 -0.49 -13.17
C ARG A 21 2.16 0.92 -12.63
N ALA A 22 1.97 1.14 -11.33
CA ALA A 22 2.12 2.45 -10.71
C ALA A 22 3.59 2.88 -10.48
N PHE A 23 4.48 1.93 -10.18
CA PHE A 23 5.86 2.22 -9.77
C PHE A 23 6.95 1.61 -10.64
N GLY A 24 6.57 0.78 -11.63
CA GLY A 24 7.47 -0.02 -12.45
C GLY A 24 7.80 -1.39 -11.83
N ALA A 25 8.14 -2.36 -12.68
CA ALA A 25 8.47 -3.73 -12.26
C ALA A 25 9.72 -3.80 -11.35
N ASP A 26 10.66 -2.86 -11.52
CA ASP A 26 11.90 -2.81 -10.72
C ASP A 26 11.71 -2.15 -9.34
N ARG A 27 10.47 -1.82 -8.95
CA ARG A 27 10.16 -1.13 -7.67
C ARG A 27 10.74 -1.83 -6.44
N ARG A 28 10.91 -3.15 -6.50
CA ARG A 28 11.41 -3.98 -5.39
C ARG A 28 12.85 -3.65 -4.99
N ALA A 29 13.62 -2.97 -5.85
CA ALA A 29 14.96 -2.49 -5.52
C ALA A 29 14.97 -1.28 -4.56
N ARG A 30 13.82 -0.65 -4.28
CA ARG A 30 13.74 0.52 -3.39
C ARG A 30 13.87 0.10 -1.93
N THR A 31 14.57 0.89 -1.11
CA THR A 31 14.80 0.62 0.32
C THR A 31 13.53 0.37 1.12
N ALA A 32 12.41 0.98 0.75
CA ALA A 32 11.13 0.75 1.41
C ALA A 32 10.64 -0.71 1.32
N TYR A 33 11.07 -1.48 0.30
CA TYR A 33 10.77 -2.91 0.22
C TYR A 33 11.61 -3.75 1.17
N ALA A 34 12.86 -3.34 1.44
CA ALA A 34 13.70 -4.02 2.43
C ALA A 34 13.09 -3.95 3.85
N LEU A 35 12.41 -2.84 4.18
CA LEU A 35 11.69 -2.69 5.46
C LEU A 35 10.45 -3.58 5.59
N ARG A 36 9.99 -4.16 4.48
CA ARG A 36 8.76 -4.94 4.37
C ARG A 36 9.03 -6.43 4.17
N ASP A 37 10.30 -6.81 4.01
CA ASP A 37 10.67 -8.17 3.68
C ASP A 37 10.24 -9.15 4.77
N GLY A 38 9.57 -10.22 4.37
CA GLY A 38 9.00 -11.22 5.29
C GLY A 38 7.82 -10.74 6.15
N LEU A 39 7.26 -9.56 5.88
CA LEU A 39 6.10 -9.02 6.59
C LEU A 39 4.87 -8.94 5.67
N ASP A 40 3.70 -8.82 6.30
CA ASP A 40 2.45 -8.51 5.64
C ASP A 40 1.96 -7.11 6.02
N PRO A 41 1.23 -6.41 5.13
CA PRO A 41 0.56 -5.17 5.49
C PRO A 41 -0.50 -5.44 6.56
N VAL A 42 -0.69 -4.48 7.46
CA VAL A 42 -1.75 -4.45 8.47
C VAL A 42 -3.10 -4.31 7.74
N GLY A 43 -3.81 -5.42 7.58
CA GLY A 43 -5.04 -5.50 6.77
C GLY A 43 -6.12 -4.51 7.20
N GLU A 44 -6.33 -4.33 8.51
CA GLU A 44 -7.33 -3.41 9.06
C GLU A 44 -7.01 -1.92 8.84
N LEU A 45 -5.75 -1.59 8.52
CA LEU A 45 -5.30 -0.23 8.21
C LEU A 45 -5.02 -0.03 6.71
N SER A 46 -5.27 -1.05 5.89
CA SER A 46 -4.94 -1.06 4.46
C SER A 46 -6.22 -1.14 3.63
N PHE A 47 -6.29 -0.34 2.56
CA PHE A 47 -7.50 -0.20 1.76
C PHE A 47 -7.22 -0.32 0.27
N ALA A 48 -8.24 -0.79 -0.45
CA ALA A 48 -8.32 -0.80 -1.89
C ALA A 48 -9.46 0.11 -2.35
N ALA A 49 -9.19 0.88 -3.40
CA ALA A 49 -10.18 1.69 -4.11
C ALA A 49 -10.61 0.96 -5.38
N LEU A 50 -11.91 0.74 -5.53
CA LEU A 50 -12.51 0.13 -6.71
C LEU A 50 -13.43 1.10 -7.44
N GLU A 51 -13.38 1.05 -8.76
CA GLU A 51 -14.35 1.66 -9.65
C GLU A 51 -15.17 0.55 -10.33
N GLY A 52 -16.38 0.30 -9.81
CA GLY A 52 -17.08 -0.95 -10.09
C GLY A 52 -16.29 -2.13 -9.52
N ASP A 53 -15.97 -3.12 -10.35
CA ASP A 53 -15.12 -4.26 -9.98
C ASP A 53 -13.62 -4.02 -10.30
N ARG A 54 -13.27 -2.87 -10.88
CA ARG A 54 -11.90 -2.54 -11.27
C ARG A 54 -11.12 -1.98 -10.09
N LEU A 55 -10.04 -2.64 -9.69
CA LEU A 55 -9.08 -2.11 -8.73
C LEU A 55 -8.32 -0.93 -9.35
N VAL A 56 -8.48 0.27 -8.77
CA VAL A 56 -7.88 1.52 -9.28
C VAL A 56 -6.92 2.19 -8.32
N GLY A 57 -6.86 1.74 -7.07
CA GLY A 57 -5.90 2.24 -6.09
C GLY A 57 -5.77 1.35 -4.87
N THR A 58 -4.64 1.46 -4.17
CA THR A 58 -4.41 0.80 -2.87
C THR A 58 -3.57 1.68 -1.97
N ILE A 59 -3.86 1.67 -0.67
CA ILE A 59 -2.97 2.12 0.39
C ILE A 59 -2.65 0.95 1.30
N GLN A 60 -1.37 0.80 1.65
CA GLN A 60 -0.91 -0.25 2.54
C GLN A 60 -0.28 0.36 3.77
N CYS A 61 -0.53 -0.23 4.92
CA CYS A 61 0.09 0.16 6.19
C CYS A 61 0.92 -1.00 6.70
N TRP A 62 2.14 -0.74 7.16
CA TRP A 62 3.11 -1.78 7.52
C TRP A 62 3.53 -1.64 8.97
N PRO A 63 3.65 -2.74 9.73
CA PRO A 63 4.18 -2.70 11.08
C PRO A 63 5.68 -2.44 11.00
N VAL A 64 6.16 -1.43 11.72
CA VAL A 64 7.60 -1.15 11.86
C VAL A 64 7.93 -0.83 13.32
N THR A 65 9.17 -1.05 13.71
CA THR A 65 9.66 -0.66 15.04
C THR A 65 10.78 0.34 14.88
N LEU A 66 10.65 1.49 15.54
CA LEU A 66 11.73 2.46 15.68
C LEU A 66 12.55 2.12 16.92
N GLN A 67 13.85 1.95 16.72
CA GLN A 67 14.82 1.88 17.81
C GLN A 67 15.34 3.29 18.09
N CYS A 68 15.09 3.78 19.31
CA CYS A 68 15.53 5.09 19.76
C CYS A 68 16.97 5.02 20.32
N ASP A 69 17.68 6.15 20.31
CA ASP A 69 19.06 6.24 20.82
C ASP A 69 19.19 5.85 22.31
N ALA A 70 18.13 6.04 23.08
CA ALA A 70 18.06 5.66 24.49
C ALA A 70 17.87 4.14 24.72
N GLY A 71 17.71 3.36 23.65
CA GLY A 71 17.47 1.91 23.70
C GLY A 71 15.99 1.50 23.70
N ASP A 72 15.06 2.46 23.76
CA ASP A 72 13.62 2.18 23.67
C ASP A 72 13.21 1.66 22.29
N LEU A 73 12.24 0.75 22.27
CA LEU A 73 11.58 0.27 21.06
C LEU A 73 10.16 0.84 20.98
N VAL A 74 9.86 1.55 19.89
CA VAL A 74 8.56 2.17 19.66
C VAL A 74 7.91 1.53 18.45
N ALA A 75 6.74 0.90 18.65
CA ALA A 75 5.91 0.40 17.56
C ALA A 75 5.31 1.56 16.78
N LEU A 76 5.47 1.55 15.46
CA LEU A 76 4.94 2.56 14.54
C LEU A 76 4.26 1.87 13.36
N THR A 77 3.38 2.62 12.70
CA THR A 77 2.77 2.22 11.43
C THR A 77 3.41 3.01 10.29
N MET A 78 4.10 2.32 9.40
CA MET A 78 4.61 2.91 8.16
C MET A 78 3.48 2.94 7.13
N VAL A 79 3.00 4.14 6.81
CA VAL A 79 1.98 4.34 5.78
C VAL A 79 2.64 4.32 4.40
N GLY A 80 2.07 3.52 3.50
CA GLY A 80 2.45 3.42 2.10
C GLY A 80 2.94 2.01 1.69
N PRO A 81 2.91 1.70 0.39
CA PRO A 81 2.73 2.67 -0.68
C PRO A 81 1.24 3.03 -0.91
N VAL A 82 1.01 4.24 -1.44
CA VAL A 82 -0.25 4.62 -2.09
C VAL A 82 -0.04 4.46 -3.59
N ALA A 83 -0.70 3.47 -4.19
CA ALA A 83 -0.71 3.27 -5.63
C ALA A 83 -2.05 3.67 -6.21
N VAL A 84 -2.03 4.32 -7.37
CA VAL A 84 -3.20 4.64 -8.17
C VAL A 84 -2.90 4.25 -9.60
N GLU A 85 -3.86 3.61 -10.27
CA GLU A 85 -3.79 3.24 -11.69
C GLU A 85 -3.36 4.47 -12.51
N PRO A 86 -2.29 4.40 -13.32
CA PRO A 86 -1.79 5.53 -14.10
C PRO A 86 -2.86 6.33 -14.84
N GLU A 87 -3.82 5.65 -15.49
CA GLU A 87 -4.92 6.28 -16.24
C GLU A 87 -5.95 6.99 -15.34
N SER A 88 -5.93 6.71 -14.03
CA SER A 88 -6.87 7.27 -13.04
C SER A 88 -6.18 8.21 -12.03
N GLN A 89 -4.92 8.56 -12.26
CA GLN A 89 -4.20 9.54 -11.46
C GLN A 89 -4.83 10.94 -11.57
N GLN A 90 -4.54 11.82 -10.60
CA GLN A 90 -5.11 13.17 -10.50
C GLN A 90 -6.64 13.24 -10.32
N GLY A 91 -7.35 12.10 -10.31
CA GLY A 91 -8.78 11.99 -10.02
C GLY A 91 -9.14 12.02 -8.53
N GLY A 92 -8.18 12.29 -7.63
CA GLY A 92 -8.41 12.38 -6.18
C GLY A 92 -8.43 11.03 -5.42
N ILE A 93 -8.25 9.90 -6.10
CA ILE A 93 -8.28 8.54 -5.50
C ILE A 93 -7.28 8.42 -4.35
N GLY A 94 -6.04 8.87 -4.54
CA GLY A 94 -5.00 8.79 -3.50
C GLY A 94 -5.25 9.68 -2.27
N ARG A 95 -6.17 10.64 -2.35
CA ARG A 95 -6.64 11.44 -1.19
C ARG A 95 -7.80 10.77 -0.47
N THR A 96 -8.58 9.96 -1.20
CA THR A 96 -9.71 9.22 -0.64
C THR A 96 -9.25 7.98 0.12
N LEU A 97 -8.16 7.36 -0.31
CA LEU A 97 -7.40 6.35 0.42
C LEU A 97 -6.71 6.96 1.64
#